data_AF-A0A2R6FQD9-F1
#
_entry.id   AF-A0A2R6FQD9-F1
#
_cell.length_a   1.000
_cell.length_b   1.000
_cell.length_c   1.000
_cell.angle_alpha   90.00
_cell.angle_beta   90.00
_cell.angle_gamma   90.00
#
_symmetry.space_group_name_H-M   'P 1'
#
loop_
_entity.id
_entity.type
_entity.pdbx_description
1 polymer ?
#
loop_
_entity_poly.entity_id
_entity_poly.type
_entity_poly.pdbx_seq_one_letter_code
_entity_poly.pdbx_strand_id
1 'polypeptide(L)'
;MSNDVRRRVTYRVRRSIGPFLDRAVRTVVDETYEVKPSEYAATAHCRIDDLESELSEYGFRWNPLSMYHYTQLGNRTNGSWVLRSSPLADRQLHAILVKVGPEQIHVYAHEEYSWLRHPVKHAREVDLDRAGGADRMRRILSEIAIDTAEESITRRKVKHATRQVRKGISELLPV
;
A
#
# COMPACT_ATOMS: atom_id res chain seq x y z
N MET A 1 11.99 -17.16 -3.87
CA MET A 1 12.90 -16.03 -4.18
C MET A 1 13.19 -15.25 -2.90
N SER A 2 14.45 -14.89 -2.65
CA SER A 2 14.88 -14.24 -1.39
C SER A 2 14.50 -12.75 -1.34
N ASN A 3 14.20 -12.22 -0.14
CA ASN A 3 13.97 -10.79 0.17
C ASN A 3 15.06 -9.87 -0.41
N ASP A 4 16.28 -10.36 -0.58
CA ASP A 4 17.42 -9.61 -1.13
C ASP A 4 17.30 -9.31 -2.62
N VAL A 5 16.65 -10.19 -3.39
CA VAL A 5 16.46 -9.98 -4.83
C VAL A 5 15.43 -8.88 -5.06
N ARG A 6 14.35 -8.87 -4.27
CA ARG A 6 13.32 -7.81 -4.33
C ARG A 6 13.82 -6.45 -3.89
N ARG A 7 14.63 -6.36 -2.82
CA ARG A 7 15.33 -5.12 -2.44
C ARG A 7 16.24 -4.60 -3.56
N ARG A 8 16.94 -5.49 -4.27
CA ARG A 8 17.79 -5.10 -5.41
C ARG A 8 16.98 -4.65 -6.62
N VAL A 9 15.84 -5.28 -6.90
CA VAL A 9 14.94 -4.88 -8.00
C VAL A 9 14.31 -3.52 -7.71
N THR A 10 13.74 -3.30 -6.51
CA THR A 10 13.23 -1.98 -6.09
C THR A 10 14.33 -0.91 -6.12
N TYR A 11 15.54 -1.22 -5.66
CA TYR A 11 16.68 -0.29 -5.70
C TYR A 11 17.18 0.01 -7.13
N ARG A 12 17.18 -0.97 -8.03
CA ARG A 12 17.65 -0.81 -9.42
C ARG A 12 16.64 -0.06 -10.28
N VAL A 13 15.36 -0.28 -10.04
CA VAL A 13 14.28 0.51 -10.63
C VAL A 13 14.32 1.94 -10.10
N ARG A 14 14.49 2.15 -8.78
CA ARG A 14 14.73 3.47 -8.15
C ARG A 14 15.83 4.28 -8.85
N ARG A 15 16.94 3.64 -9.24
CA ARG A 15 18.04 4.33 -9.96
C ARG A 15 17.71 4.68 -11.41
N SER A 16 16.83 3.91 -12.05
CA SER A 16 16.57 4.02 -13.49
C SER A 16 15.47 5.03 -13.82
N ILE A 17 14.46 5.20 -12.95
CA ILE A 17 13.36 6.17 -13.15
C ILE A 17 13.47 7.42 -12.25
N GLY A 18 14.37 7.41 -11.25
CA GLY A 18 14.58 8.50 -10.30
C GLY A 18 14.72 9.89 -10.95
N PRO A 19 15.56 10.08 -11.98
CA PRO A 19 15.77 11.41 -12.56
C PRO A 19 14.54 11.97 -13.30
N PHE A 20 13.68 11.09 -13.84
CA PHE A 20 12.50 11.50 -14.61
C PHE A 20 11.30 11.82 -13.70
N LEU A 21 11.21 11.14 -12.56
CA LEU A 21 10.19 11.40 -11.54
C LEU A 21 10.57 12.59 -10.63
N ASP A 22 11.86 12.79 -10.33
CA ASP A 22 12.34 13.84 -9.40
C ASP A 22 11.88 15.25 -9.77
N ARG A 23 11.71 15.55 -11.07
CA ARG A 23 11.27 16.87 -11.54
C ARG A 23 9.75 17.09 -11.47
N ALA A 24 8.95 16.04 -11.63
CA ALA A 24 7.49 16.12 -11.58
C ALA A 24 6.94 15.92 -10.16
N VAL A 25 7.61 15.07 -9.36
CA VAL A 25 7.25 14.74 -7.98
C VAL A 25 7.48 15.93 -7.05
N ARG A 26 8.61 16.65 -7.18
CA ARG A 26 8.98 17.77 -6.29
C ARG A 26 8.06 18.99 -6.33
N THR A 27 7.22 19.14 -7.36
CA THR A 27 6.36 20.33 -7.51
C THR A 27 4.92 20.07 -7.06
N VAL A 28 4.51 18.80 -6.92
CA VAL A 28 3.08 18.46 -6.85
C VAL A 28 2.78 17.35 -5.81
N VAL A 29 3.78 16.61 -5.32
CA VAL A 29 3.57 15.51 -4.38
C VAL A 29 3.77 16.02 -2.95
N ASP A 30 2.69 16.09 -2.20
CA ASP A 30 2.75 16.15 -0.73
C ASP A 30 3.31 14.80 -0.26
N GLU A 31 4.53 14.80 0.31
CA GLU A 31 5.33 13.59 0.53
C GLU A 31 4.77 12.65 1.61
N THR A 32 3.60 12.93 2.16
CA THR A 32 3.01 12.16 3.27
C THR A 32 1.51 11.94 3.09
N TYR A 33 1.11 10.95 2.30
CA TYR A 33 -0.25 10.43 2.37
C TYR A 33 -0.41 9.56 3.63
N GLU A 34 -1.34 9.94 4.50
CA GLU A 34 -1.70 9.18 5.70
C GLU A 34 -2.91 8.29 5.41
N VAL A 35 -2.72 6.96 5.38
CA VAL A 35 -3.84 6.03 5.20
C VAL A 35 -4.83 6.11 6.38
N LYS A 36 -6.12 6.21 6.06
CA LYS A 36 -7.22 6.33 7.01
C LYS A 36 -7.88 4.97 7.28
N PRO A 37 -8.52 4.79 8.44
CA PRO A 37 -9.23 3.55 8.76
C PRO A 37 -10.32 3.16 7.75
N SER A 38 -10.96 4.14 7.09
CA SER A 38 -11.99 3.91 6.07
C SER A 38 -11.47 3.27 4.78
N GLU A 39 -10.16 3.32 4.56
CA GLU A 39 -9.51 2.73 3.38
C GLU A 39 -9.12 1.28 3.63
N TYR A 40 -9.18 0.81 4.88
CA TYR A 40 -8.77 -0.55 5.18
C TYR A 40 -9.69 -1.56 4.50
N ALA A 41 -9.14 -2.36 3.59
CA ALA A 41 -9.87 -3.43 2.92
C ALA A 41 -9.82 -4.70 3.76
N ALA A 42 -8.62 -5.23 4.02
CA ALA A 42 -8.44 -6.49 4.76
C ALA A 42 -7.01 -6.65 5.29
N THR A 43 -6.79 -7.70 6.08
CA THR A 43 -5.48 -8.23 6.40
C THR A 43 -5.26 -9.51 5.60
N ALA A 44 -4.25 -9.53 4.74
CA ALA A 44 -3.82 -10.72 4.02
C ALA A 44 -2.81 -11.52 4.86
N HIS A 45 -3.01 -12.84 4.90
CA HIS A 45 -2.21 -13.80 5.64
C HIS A 45 -1.24 -14.57 4.73
N CYS A 46 -0.38 -13.83 4.03
CA CYS A 46 0.60 -14.37 3.11
C CYS A 46 1.86 -13.53 3.09
N ARG A 47 2.91 -14.02 2.42
CA ARG A 47 4.08 -13.17 2.16
C ARG A 47 3.69 -12.08 1.18
N ILE A 48 4.34 -10.92 1.32
CA ILE A 48 4.12 -9.80 0.38
C ILE A 48 4.39 -10.19 -1.07
N ASP A 49 5.25 -11.18 -1.27
CA ASP A 49 5.58 -11.62 -2.60
C ASP A 49 4.42 -12.29 -3.33
N ASP A 50 3.63 -13.05 -2.58
CA ASP A 50 2.52 -13.82 -3.10
C ASP A 50 1.36 -12.85 -3.39
N LEU A 51 1.05 -11.95 -2.45
CA LEU A 51 0.02 -10.92 -2.67
C LEU A 51 0.31 -10.03 -3.88
N GLU A 52 1.55 -9.56 -4.03
CA GLU A 52 1.92 -8.71 -5.17
C GLU A 52 1.81 -9.46 -6.51
N SER A 53 2.06 -10.77 -6.50
CA SER A 53 1.93 -11.61 -7.71
C SER A 53 0.46 -11.76 -8.09
N GLU A 54 -0.40 -12.13 -7.15
CA GLU A 54 -1.85 -12.26 -7.35
C GLU A 54 -2.48 -10.93 -7.82
N LEU A 55 -2.08 -9.80 -7.23
CA LEU A 55 -2.55 -8.48 -7.67
C LEU A 55 -2.10 -8.18 -9.11
N SER A 56 -0.85 -8.50 -9.46
CA SER A 56 -0.36 -8.32 -10.83
C SER A 56 -1.11 -9.21 -11.83
N GLU A 57 -1.41 -10.45 -11.47
CA GLU A 57 -2.15 -11.40 -12.31
C GLU A 57 -3.61 -10.94 -12.51
N TYR A 58 -4.24 -10.39 -11.47
CA TYR A 58 -5.56 -9.76 -11.57
C TYR A 58 -5.55 -8.50 -12.46
N GLY A 59 -4.38 -7.89 -12.69
CA GLY A 59 -4.21 -6.76 -13.60
C GLY A 59 -3.81 -5.44 -12.92
N PHE A 60 -3.51 -5.45 -11.63
CA PHE A 60 -2.90 -4.29 -10.99
C PHE A 60 -1.51 -4.03 -11.56
N ARG A 61 -1.14 -2.75 -11.62
CA ARG A 61 0.21 -2.31 -11.98
C ARG A 61 0.85 -1.64 -10.78
N TRP A 62 2.12 -1.95 -10.55
CA TRP A 62 2.90 -1.31 -9.50
C TRP A 62 3.04 0.19 -9.76
N ASN A 63 2.80 1.00 -8.74
CA ASN A 63 2.94 2.45 -8.78
C ASN A 63 4.09 2.89 -7.84
N PRO A 64 5.23 3.38 -8.38
CA PRO A 64 6.38 3.74 -7.58
C PRO A 64 6.18 5.02 -6.75
N LEU A 65 5.18 5.86 -7.09
CA LEU A 65 4.98 7.16 -6.44
C LEU A 65 4.58 7.04 -4.96
N SER A 66 4.02 5.91 -4.54
CA SER A 66 3.55 5.73 -3.17
C SER A 66 4.62 5.29 -2.18
N MET A 67 5.87 5.08 -2.60
CA MET A 67 6.98 4.71 -1.69
C MET A 67 7.22 5.78 -0.60
N TYR A 68 6.62 6.96 -0.75
CA TYR A 68 6.62 8.07 0.21
C TYR A 68 5.42 8.02 1.18
N HIS A 69 4.46 7.11 1.00
CA HIS A 69 3.28 7.05 1.87
C HIS A 69 3.64 6.46 3.24
N TYR A 70 3.01 7.00 4.28
CA TYR A 70 3.14 6.56 5.67
C TYR A 70 1.79 6.09 6.20
N THR A 71 1.85 5.15 7.13
CA THR A 71 0.65 4.76 7.88
C THR A 71 0.53 5.57 9.17
N GLN A 72 -0.68 5.66 9.72
CA GLN A 72 -0.92 6.13 11.10
C GLN A 72 -0.06 5.41 12.16
N LEU A 73 0.50 4.26 11.81
CA LEU A 73 1.33 3.43 12.67
C LEU A 73 2.84 3.68 12.47
N GLY A 74 3.22 4.69 11.66
CA GLY A 74 4.61 5.04 11.37
C GLY A 74 5.36 4.05 10.48
N ASN A 75 4.69 2.99 10.01
CA ASN A 75 5.28 2.03 9.10
C ASN A 75 5.33 2.61 7.68
N ARG A 76 6.48 2.45 7.01
CA ARG A 76 6.62 2.72 5.58
C ARG A 76 5.77 1.73 4.80
N THR A 77 5.07 2.24 3.78
CA THR A 77 4.40 1.38 2.83
C THR A 77 5.41 0.52 2.07
N ASN A 78 5.02 -0.69 1.72
CA ASN A 78 5.86 -1.59 0.94
C ASN A 78 5.70 -1.38 -0.57
N GLY A 79 4.75 -0.52 -0.95
CA GLY A 79 4.42 -0.17 -2.33
C GLY A 79 2.92 0.09 -2.47
N SER A 80 2.53 0.64 -3.60
CA SER A 80 1.13 0.70 -4.00
C SER A 80 0.94 0.16 -5.41
N TRP A 81 -0.30 -0.20 -5.66
CA TRP A 81 -0.75 -0.93 -6.82
C TRP A 81 -1.98 -0.22 -7.34
N VAL A 82 -2.09 -0.07 -8.65
CA VAL A 82 -3.22 0.62 -9.28
C VAL A 82 -3.91 -0.27 -10.29
N LEU A 83 -5.24 -0.33 -10.22
CA LEU A 83 -6.09 -1.01 -11.20
C LEU A 83 -6.93 0.04 -11.94
N ARG A 84 -6.88 0.00 -13.27
CA ARG A 84 -7.60 0.91 -14.16
C ARG A 84 -7.89 0.23 -15.49
N SER A 85 -8.98 0.62 -16.15
CA SER A 85 -9.42 0.03 -17.42
C SER A 85 -8.49 0.33 -18.60
N SER A 86 -7.76 1.45 -18.55
CA SER A 86 -6.76 1.81 -19.55
C SER A 86 -5.69 2.73 -18.93
N PRO A 87 -4.52 2.93 -19.58
CA PRO A 87 -3.48 3.84 -19.08
C PRO A 87 -3.95 5.27 -18.82
N LEU A 88 -4.92 5.76 -19.60
CA LEU A 88 -5.48 7.11 -19.50
C LEU A 88 -6.96 7.08 -19.04
N ALA A 89 -7.34 6.13 -18.19
CA ALA A 89 -8.63 6.17 -17.52
C ALA A 89 -8.70 7.38 -16.57
N ASP A 90 -9.88 7.99 -16.41
CA ASP A 90 -10.06 9.11 -15.48
C ASP A 90 -9.85 8.70 -14.03
N ARG A 91 -10.32 7.50 -13.67
CA ARG A 91 -10.32 6.95 -12.32
C ARG A 91 -9.44 5.70 -12.23
N GLN A 92 -8.90 5.47 -11.04
CA GLN A 92 -8.18 4.25 -10.71
C GLN A 92 -8.51 3.80 -9.29
N LEU A 93 -8.51 2.48 -9.08
CA LEU A 93 -8.47 1.89 -7.74
C LEU A 93 -7.01 1.85 -7.31
N HIS A 94 -6.69 2.49 -6.20
CA HIS A 94 -5.35 2.56 -5.64
C HIS A 94 -5.31 1.70 -4.37
N ALA A 95 -4.47 0.68 -4.37
CA ALA A 95 -4.23 -0.21 -3.24
C ALA A 95 -2.86 0.03 -2.63
N ILE A 96 -2.79 0.19 -1.31
CA ILE A 96 -1.58 0.45 -0.53
C ILE A 96 -1.31 -0.76 0.36
N LEU A 97 -0.10 -1.32 0.27
CA LEU A 97 0.32 -2.49 1.02
C LEU A 97 1.22 -2.12 2.18
N VAL A 98 0.89 -2.62 3.37
CA VAL A 98 1.64 -2.36 4.60
C VAL A 98 1.96 -3.69 5.27
N LYS A 99 3.22 -4.11 5.18
CA LYS A 99 3.72 -5.31 5.85
C LYS A 99 3.84 -5.03 7.35
N VAL A 100 3.06 -5.75 8.16
CA VAL A 100 3.08 -5.65 9.62
C VAL A 100 3.71 -6.87 10.29
N GLY A 101 3.95 -7.95 9.54
CA GLY A 101 4.67 -9.14 9.98
C GLY A 101 5.24 -9.93 8.79
N PRO A 102 5.92 -11.08 9.01
CA PRO A 102 6.49 -11.89 7.92
C PRO A 102 5.46 -12.27 6.85
N GLU A 103 4.25 -12.65 7.29
CA GLU A 103 3.12 -13.13 6.48
C GLU A 103 1.82 -12.39 6.84
N GLN A 104 1.93 -11.12 7.25
CA GLN A 104 0.78 -10.33 7.62
C GLN A 104 0.89 -8.96 6.95
N ILE A 105 -0.06 -8.66 6.07
CA ILE A 105 -0.07 -7.45 5.26
C ILE A 105 -1.43 -6.79 5.44
N HIS A 106 -1.43 -5.54 5.88
CA HIS A 106 -2.64 -4.73 5.81
C HIS A 106 -2.78 -4.16 4.42
N VAL A 107 -3.97 -4.31 3.85
CA VAL A 107 -4.34 -3.78 2.55
C VAL A 107 -5.28 -2.60 2.76
N TYR A 108 -4.90 -1.45 2.26
CA TYR A 108 -5.73 -0.27 2.20
C TYR A 108 -6.05 0.04 0.74
N ALA A 109 -7.21 0.61 0.44
CA ALA A 109 -7.56 1.02 -0.89
C ALA A 109 -8.55 2.18 -0.90
N HIS A 110 -8.49 2.95 -1.98
CA HIS A 110 -9.42 4.03 -2.29
C HIS A 110 -9.52 4.21 -3.81
N GLU A 111 -10.62 4.79 -4.29
CA GLU A 111 -10.71 5.24 -5.68
C GLU A 111 -10.35 6.72 -5.80
N GLU A 112 -9.54 7.03 -6.80
CA GLU A 112 -9.00 8.37 -7.03
C GLU A 112 -8.93 8.69 -8.52
N TYR A 113 -8.69 9.96 -8.84
CA TYR A 113 -8.29 10.33 -10.21
C TYR A 113 -6.92 9.76 -10.55
N SER A 114 -6.77 9.28 -11.79
CA SER A 114 -5.48 8.77 -12.25
C SER A 114 -4.45 9.89 -12.35
N TRP A 115 -3.31 9.73 -11.69
CA TRP A 115 -2.18 10.65 -11.79
C TRP A 115 -1.72 10.87 -13.23
N LEU A 116 -1.76 9.83 -14.07
CA LEU A 116 -1.29 9.91 -15.47
C LEU A 116 -2.14 10.85 -16.34
N ARG A 117 -3.43 10.99 -16.02
CA ARG A 117 -4.37 11.82 -16.79
C ARG A 117 -4.72 13.13 -16.09
N HIS A 118 -4.85 13.09 -14.76
CA HIS A 118 -5.33 14.20 -13.93
C HIS A 118 -4.41 14.43 -12.72
N PRO A 119 -3.13 14.77 -12.92
CA PRO A 119 -2.15 14.89 -11.84
C PRO A 119 -2.56 15.94 -10.79
N VAL A 120 -3.16 17.05 -11.21
CA VAL A 120 -3.64 18.11 -10.29
C VAL A 120 -4.82 17.64 -9.44
N LYS A 121 -5.79 16.92 -10.03
CA LYS A 121 -6.95 16.41 -9.28
C LYS A 121 -6.54 15.31 -8.30
N HIS A 122 -5.60 14.45 -8.72
CA HIS A 122 -5.02 13.42 -7.89
C HIS A 122 -4.30 14.03 -6.68
N ALA A 123 -3.41 14.99 -6.88
CA ALA A 123 -2.67 15.64 -5.80
C ALA A 123 -3.56 16.39 -4.80
N ARG A 124 -4.70 16.92 -5.27
CA ARG A 124 -5.69 17.59 -4.43
C ARG A 124 -6.72 16.64 -3.81
N GLU A 125 -6.57 15.33 -4.00
CA GLU A 125 -7.51 14.30 -3.54
C GLU A 125 -8.98 14.58 -3.94
N VAL A 126 -9.20 15.16 -5.12
CA VAL A 126 -10.56 15.50 -5.59
C VAL A 126 -11.38 14.22 -5.76
N ASP A 127 -12.59 14.20 -5.21
CA ASP A 127 -13.51 13.05 -5.25
C ASP A 127 -12.86 11.73 -4.80
N LEU A 128 -12.04 11.77 -3.75
CA LEU A 128 -11.39 10.59 -3.21
C LEU A 128 -12.41 9.70 -2.48
N ASP A 129 -12.72 8.54 -3.05
CA ASP A 129 -13.68 7.60 -2.49
C ASP A 129 -12.95 6.47 -1.75
N ARG A 130 -12.80 6.68 -0.45
CA ARG A 130 -12.12 5.75 0.46
C ARG A 130 -12.94 4.48 0.71
N ALA A 131 -14.21 4.66 1.08
CA ALA A 131 -15.07 3.55 1.46
C ALA A 131 -15.39 2.67 0.24
N GLY A 132 -15.80 3.27 -0.88
CA GLY A 132 -16.11 2.52 -2.10
C GLY A 132 -14.88 1.83 -2.68
N GLY A 133 -13.69 2.46 -2.59
CA GLY A 133 -12.43 1.82 -2.96
C GLY A 133 -12.07 0.63 -2.06
N ALA A 134 -12.25 0.75 -0.74
CA ALA A 134 -12.05 -0.35 0.19
C ALA A 134 -13.03 -1.51 -0.08
N ASP A 135 -14.31 -1.22 -0.31
CA ASP A 135 -15.33 -2.22 -0.64
C ASP A 135 -15.04 -2.93 -1.98
N ARG A 136 -14.58 -2.18 -2.98
CA ARG A 136 -14.15 -2.74 -4.26
C ARG A 136 -12.92 -3.64 -4.06
N MET A 137 -11.96 -3.22 -3.25
CA MET A 137 -10.77 -4.02 -2.97
C MET A 137 -11.11 -5.30 -2.21
N ARG A 138 -12.03 -5.27 -1.24
CA ARG A 138 -12.50 -6.48 -0.54
C ARG A 138 -13.07 -7.52 -1.49
N ARG A 139 -13.89 -7.10 -2.46
CA ARG A 139 -14.43 -7.99 -3.50
C ARG A 139 -13.32 -8.64 -4.32
N ILE A 140 -12.35 -7.85 -4.79
CA ILE A 140 -11.19 -8.37 -5.52
C ILE A 140 -10.40 -9.36 -4.65
N LEU A 141 -10.16 -9.02 -3.39
CA LEU A 141 -9.43 -9.89 -2.47
C LEU A 141 -10.16 -11.22 -2.20
N SER A 142 -11.49 -11.24 -2.29
CA SER A 142 -12.28 -12.48 -2.19
C SER A 142 -12.25 -13.35 -3.45
N GLU A 143 -11.79 -12.79 -4.57
CA GLU A 143 -11.68 -13.49 -5.86
C GLU A 143 -10.28 -14.06 -6.11
N ILE A 144 -9.24 -13.53 -5.45
CA ILE A 144 -7.86 -14.04 -5.55
C ILE A 144 -7.58 -15.14 -4.54
N ALA A 145 -6.56 -15.96 -4.78
CA ALA A 145 -6.24 -17.14 -3.97
C ALA A 145 -5.47 -16.82 -2.67
N ILE A 146 -5.82 -15.73 -1.98
CA ILE A 146 -5.16 -15.28 -0.75
C ILE A 146 -6.11 -15.37 0.43
N ASP A 147 -5.67 -16.02 1.51
CA ASP A 147 -6.40 -15.99 2.79
C ASP A 147 -6.40 -14.56 3.36
N THR A 148 -7.60 -14.04 3.59
CA THR A 148 -7.81 -12.70 4.11
C THR A 148 -8.79 -12.69 5.27
N ALA A 149 -8.53 -11.84 6.25
CA ALA A 149 -9.42 -11.59 7.37
C ALA A 149 -9.72 -10.10 7.49
N GLU A 150 -10.97 -9.77 7.78
CA GLU A 150 -11.33 -8.44 8.28
C GLU A 150 -10.94 -8.35 9.77
N GLU A 151 -9.79 -7.73 10.05
CA GLU A 151 -9.45 -7.44 11.45
C GLU A 151 -10.11 -6.13 11.90
N SER A 152 -10.98 -6.23 12.91
CA SER A 152 -11.59 -5.06 13.53
C SER A 152 -10.53 -4.04 13.97
N ILE A 153 -10.81 -2.75 13.78
CA ILE A 153 -9.92 -1.63 14.13
C ILE A 153 -9.38 -1.77 15.57
N THR A 154 -10.24 -2.22 16.49
CA THR A 154 -9.90 -2.45 17.91
C THR A 154 -8.86 -3.56 18.07
N ARG A 155 -9.03 -4.70 17.40
CA ARG A 155 -8.07 -5.82 17.46
C ARG A 155 -6.72 -5.43 16.87
N ARG A 156 -6.72 -4.58 15.84
CA ARG A 156 -5.50 -4.00 15.25
C ARG A 156 -4.77 -3.09 16.23
N LYS A 157 -5.45 -2.11 16.83
CA LYS A 157 -4.84 -1.22 17.86
C LYS A 157 -4.25 -2.02 19.03
N VAL A 158 -4.97 -3.02 19.52
CA VAL A 158 -4.53 -3.88 20.63
C VAL A 158 -3.32 -4.73 20.26
N LYS A 159 -3.33 -5.43 19.11
CA LYS A 159 -2.18 -6.24 18.65
C LYS A 159 -0.92 -5.37 18.46
N HIS A 160 -1.08 -4.16 17.94
CA HIS A 160 0.04 -3.23 17.75
C HIS A 160 0.60 -2.70 19.08
N ALA A 161 -0.26 -2.37 20.05
CA ALA A 161 0.18 -1.98 21.39
C ALA A 161 1.03 -3.09 22.04
N THR A 162 0.60 -4.35 21.95
CA THR A 162 1.39 -5.48 22.46
C THR A 162 2.72 -5.69 21.74
N ARG A 163 2.83 -5.38 20.44
CA ARG A 163 4.11 -5.45 19.70
C ARG A 163 5.09 -4.37 20.14
N GLN A 164 4.63 -3.13 20.39
CA GLN A 164 5.51 -2.07 20.89
C GLN A 164 5.99 -2.34 22.33
N VAL A 165 5.11 -2.83 23.19
CA VAL A 165 5.47 -3.23 24.56
C VAL A 165 6.48 -4.38 24.57
N ARG A 166 6.30 -5.40 23.72
CA ARG A 166 7.29 -6.49 23.58
C ARG A 166 8.65 -6.01 23.08
N LYS A 167 8.67 -5.05 22.16
CA LYS A 167 9.93 -4.48 21.64
C LYS A 167 10.65 -3.67 22.73
N GLY A 168 9.92 -2.88 23.52
CA GLY A 168 10.49 -2.15 24.66
C GLY A 168 10.97 -3.06 25.80
N ILE A 169 10.28 -4.17 26.08
CA ILE A 169 10.71 -5.14 27.09
C ILE A 169 11.96 -5.91 26.65
N SER A 170 12.07 -6.25 25.35
CA SER A 170 13.25 -6.89 24.77
C SER A 170 14.51 -6.00 24.80
N GLU A 171 14.35 -4.68 24.81
CA GLU A 171 15.45 -3.71 24.89
C GLU A 171 15.88 -3.43 26.34
N LEU A 172 15.04 -3.78 27.33
CA LEU A 172 15.29 -3.57 28.77
C LEU A 172 15.88 -4.79 29.49
N LEU A 173 15.84 -5.97 28.87
CA LEU A 173 16.43 -7.20 29.41
C LEU A 173 17.36 -7.85 28.36
N PRO A 174 18.64 -7.45 28.29
CA PRO A 174 19.62 -8.23 27.57
C PRO A 174 19.86 -9.54 28.35
N VAL A 175 19.79 -10.68 27.66
CA VAL A 175 20.30 -11.96 28.17
C VAL A 175 21.82 -11.92 28.16
#